data_AF-A0A7V6SGN1-F1
#
_entry.id   AF-A0A7V6SGN1-F1
#
_cell.length_a   1.000
_cell.length_b   1.000
_cell.length_c   1.000
_cell.angle_alpha   90.00
_cell.angle_beta   90.00
_cell.angle_gamma   90.00
#
_symmetry.space_group_name_H-M   'P 1'
#
loop_
_entity.id
_entity.type
_entity.pdbx_description
1 polymer ?
#
loop_
_entity_poly.entity_id
_entity_poly.type
_entity_poly.pdbx_seq_one_letter_code
_entity_poly.pdbx_strand_id
1 'polypeptide(L)' 'MLPALVWSEDLLAYDFGPGHPMDPLRLRLTRDLVASLRLDARLSLLSPRIADDDELALVHEPAYI' A
#
# COMPACT_ATOMS: atom_id res chain seq x y z
N MET A 1 -19.76 0.30 10.43
CA MET A 1 -18.29 0.45 10.36
C MET A 1 -17.96 1.07 9.00
N LEU A 2 -17.13 2.11 8.94
CA LEU A 2 -16.68 2.64 7.64
C LEU A 2 -15.71 1.63 6.99
N PRO A 3 -15.72 1.47 5.67
CA PRO A 3 -14.68 0.71 4.97
C PRO A 3 -13.30 1.28 5.27
N ALA A 4 -12.31 0.42 5.48
CA ALA A 4 -10.94 0.82 5.72
C ALA A 4 -10.16 0.98 4.42
N LEU A 5 -9.33 2.02 4.33
CA LEU A 5 -8.30 2.18 3.32
C LEU A 5 -6.94 2.15 4.04
N VAL A 6 -6.08 1.19 3.67
CA VAL A 6 -4.72 1.11 4.19
C VAL A 6 -3.80 1.90 3.29
N TRP A 7 -3.17 2.95 3.81
CA TRP A 7 -2.36 3.90 3.02
C TRP A 7 -1.33 4.64 3.88
N SER A 8 -0.11 4.79 3.34
CA SER A 8 0.93 5.71 3.80
C SER A 8 1.68 6.23 2.57
N GLU A 9 2.28 7.42 2.66
CA GLU A 9 3.21 7.92 1.63
C GLU A 9 4.44 7.03 1.48
N ASP A 10 4.82 6.27 2.52
CA ASP A 10 5.97 5.34 2.49
C ASP A 10 5.84 4.28 1.39
N LEU A 11 4.60 3.94 0.99
CA LEU A 11 4.32 3.00 -0.11
C LEU A 11 4.83 3.50 -1.46
N LEU A 12 5.16 4.78 -1.58
CA LEU A 12 5.66 5.42 -2.80
C LEU A 12 7.19 5.36 -2.93
N ALA A 13 7.89 4.88 -1.89
CA ALA A 13 9.35 4.84 -1.86
C ALA A 13 9.95 3.67 -2.69
N TYR A 14 9.13 2.74 -3.18
CA TYR A 14 9.61 1.59 -3.96
C TYR A 14 10.10 2.00 -5.34
N ASP A 15 11.40 1.89 -5.61
CA ASP A 15 11.94 2.06 -6.96
C ASP A 15 12.33 0.70 -7.55
N PHE A 16 11.59 0.25 -8.56
CA PHE A 16 11.88 -1.00 -9.29
C PHE A 16 12.89 -0.80 -10.43
N GLY A 17 13.36 0.42 -10.64
CA GLY A 17 14.35 0.79 -11.64
C GLY A 17 13.75 1.31 -12.95
N PRO A 18 14.59 1.93 -13.81
CA PRO A 18 14.14 2.57 -15.04
C PRO A 18 13.44 1.60 -16.00
N GLY A 19 12.25 2.00 -16.47
CA GLY A 19 11.48 1.22 -17.43
C GLY A 19 10.73 0.02 -16.85
N HIS A 20 10.78 -0.20 -15.53
CA HIS A 20 10.00 -1.24 -14.88
C HIS A 20 8.51 -0.87 -14.86
N PRO A 21 7.59 -1.77 -15.27
CA PRO A 21 6.17 -1.43 -15.40
C PRO A 21 5.43 -1.26 -14.06
N MET A 22 5.98 -1.78 -12.96
CA MET A 22 5.44 -1.59 -11.61
C MET A 22 5.90 -0.23 -11.06
N ASP A 23 5.15 0.83 -11.38
CA ASP A 23 5.42 2.18 -10.91
C ASP A 23 4.53 2.53 -9.68
N PRO A 24 5.10 2.90 -8.52
CA PRO A 24 4.33 3.31 -7.34
C PRO A 24 3.43 4.53 -7.56
N LEU A 25 3.66 5.33 -8.62
CA LEU A 25 2.79 6.44 -9.01
C LEU A 25 1.32 5.99 -9.11
N ARG A 26 1.06 4.73 -9.50
CA ARG A 26 -0.28 4.15 -9.52
C ARG A 26 -1.02 4.29 -8.19
N LEU A 27 -0.31 4.17 -7.07
CA LEU A 27 -0.90 4.24 -5.73
C LEU A 27 -1.24 5.69 -5.35
N ARG A 28 -0.34 6.64 -5.66
CA ARG A 28 -0.58 8.08 -5.47
C ARG A 28 -1.79 8.55 -6.26
N LEU A 29 -1.83 8.22 -7.55
CA LEU A 29 -2.96 8.57 -8.42
C LEU A 29 -4.28 7.98 -7.91
N THR A 30 -4.25 6.78 -7.34
CA THR A 30 -5.44 6.17 -6.72
C THR A 30 -5.88 6.97 -5.48
N ARG A 31 -4.95 7.35 -4.60
CA ARG A 31 -5.24 8.17 -3.41
C ARG A 31 -5.80 9.54 -3.80
N ASP A 32 -5.20 10.18 -4.79
CA ASP A 32 -5.62 11.49 -5.31
C ASP A 32 -7.04 11.42 -5.91
N LEU A 33 -7.34 10.35 -6.67
CA LEU A 33 -8.67 10.12 -7.20
C LEU A 33 -9.71 9.97 -6.08
N VAL A 34 -9.43 9.15 -5.05
CA VAL A 34 -10.31 8.99 -3.87
C VAL A 34 -10.59 10.35 -3.22
N ALA A 35 -9.58 11.20 -3.07
CA ALA A 35 -9.72 12.53 -2.50
C ALA A 35 -10.53 13.48 -3.40
N SER A 36 -10.27 13.46 -4.72
CA SER A 36 -10.99 14.29 -5.70
C SER A 36 -12.50 13.98 -5.73
N LEU A 37 -12.86 12.71 -5.51
CA LEU A 37 -14.24 12.23 -5.40
C LEU A 37 -14.85 12.49 -4.02
N ARG A 38 -14.09 13.11 -3.10
CA ARG A 38 -14.49 13.43 -1.72
C ARG A 38 -14.96 12.21 -0.93
N LEU A 39 -14.34 11.06 -1.18
CA LEU A 39 -14.69 9.81 -0.53
C LEU A 39 -14.04 9.64 0.85
N ASP A 40 -13.10 10.50 1.23
CA ASP A 40 -12.38 10.43 2.52
C ASP A 40 -13.30 10.37 3.73
N ALA A 41 -14.36 11.17 3.74
CA ALA A 41 -15.33 11.21 4.84
C ALA A 41 -16.15 9.90 4.98
N ARG A 42 -16.05 9.00 3.99
CA ARG A 42 -16.73 7.70 3.96
C ARG A 42 -15.78 6.54 4.22
N LEU A 43 -14.52 6.81 4.55
CA LEU A 43 -13.48 5.80 4.77
C LEU A 43 -12.81 6.00 6.12
N SER A 44 -12.30 4.90 6.68
CA SER A 44 -11.33 4.94 7.78
C SER A 44 -9.94 4.75 7.19
N LEU A 45 -9.06 5.74 7.37
CA LEU A 45 -7.66 5.64 6.93
C LEU A 45 -6.83 4.93 7.99
N LEU A 46 -6.17 3.84 7.61
CA LEU A 46 -5.28 3.08 8.47
C LEU A 46 -3.86 3.14 7.90
N SER A 47 -2.88 3.36 8.77
CA SER A 47 -1.47 3.22 8.36
C SER A 47 -1.14 1.74 8.18
N PRO A 48 -0.46 1.34 7.08
CA PRO A 48 0.12 0.01 7.00
C PRO A 48 1.14 -0.17 8.13
N ARG A 49 1.27 -1.40 8.61
CA ARG A 49 2.40 -1.85 9.41
C ARG A 49 3.34 -2.69 8.54
N ILE A 50 4.59 -2.78 8.95
CA ILE A 50 5.51 -3.78 8.38
C ILE A 50 5.03 -5.17 8.84
N ALA A 51 5.06 -6.13 7.93
CA ALA A 51 4.80 -7.53 8.24
C ALA A 51 6.06 -8.16 8.84
N ASP A 52 5.88 -8.99 9.86
CA ASP A 52 7.01 -9.67 10.51
C ASP A 52 7.37 -10.94 9.73
N ASP A 53 8.63 -11.39 9.82
CA ASP A 53 9.09 -12.60 9.11
C ASP A 53 8.26 -13.85 9.47
N ASP A 54 7.82 -13.96 10.73
CA ASP A 54 6.92 -15.04 11.19
C ASP A 54 5.56 -15.02 10.45
N GLU A 55 5.07 -13.84 10.07
CA GLU A 55 3.82 -13.70 9.32
C GLU A 55 4.01 -14.01 7.84
N LEU A 56 5.15 -13.62 7.27
CA LEU A 56 5.53 -14.02 5.92
C LEU A 56 5.72 -15.54 5.84
N ALA A 57 6.24 -16.16 6.89
CA ALA A 57 6.47 -17.60 7.01
C ALA A 57 5.19 -18.45 7.14
N LEU A 58 4.01 -17.83 7.26
CA LEU A 58 2.73 -18.55 7.19
C LEU A 58 2.50 -19.20 5.82
N VAL A 59 3.19 -18.72 4.78
CA VAL A 59 3.08 -19.22 3.40
C VAL A 59 4.46 -19.46 2.77
N HIS A 60 5.45 -18.62 3.08
CA HIS A 60 6.78 -18.68 2.46
C HIS A 60 7.76 -19.50 3.31
N GLU A 61 8.69 -20.19 2.64
CA GLU A 61 9.82 -20.85 3.31
C GLU A 61 10.79 -19.80 3.86
N PRO A 62 11.34 -19.96 5.09
CA PRO A 62 12.27 -19.00 5.69
C PRO A 62 13.54 -18.72 4.87
N ALA A 63 13.94 -19.63 3.97
CA ALA A 63 15.10 -19.43 3.11
C ALA A 63 14.83 -18.48 1.91
N TYR A 64 13.57 -18.16 1.64
CA TYR A 64 13.15 -17.21 0.59
C TYR A 64 12.86 -15.81 1.13
N ILE A 65 12.39 -15.74 2.38
CA ILE A 65 12.16 -14.50 3.14
C ILE A 65 13.50 -13.81 3.41
#